data_AF-A0A2N5K606-F1
#
_entry.id   AF-A0A2N5K606-F1
#
_cell.length_a   1.000
_cell.length_b   1.000
_cell.length_c   1.000
_cell.angle_alpha   90.00
_cell.angle_beta   90.00
_cell.angle_gamma   90.00
#
_symmetry.space_group_name_H-M   'P 1'
#
loop_
_entity.id
_entity.type
_entity.pdbx_description
1 polymer ?
#
loop_
_entity_poly.entity_id
_entity_poly.type
_entity_poly.pdbx_seq_one_letter_code
_entity_poly.pdbx_strand_id
1 'polypeptide(L)'
;MSAPSPGYTLLQGDLANPPRIAPEDRAVLWSAARSLNLYVESVQGDAEQAKSNGRRPGDAYNERGDPLPLLEAAGWSVAYKRADGAIGLCRPGKTKQQGIGATFGYVAPRTLYVFTTGGDPFNAGHAYAPFAIYTLLQHGGDYTAAAKALAAVGYGDALVHVKSNEEPSVQEPPAWMAPLSLDTPRLPTFPTDVFPTWLQTYIEAEAVATETPPDLAAMLAIAVLATACATKFRVRVKEGWTEPTNIFTVTALPPGSRKSGVFRDMIAPLVAYEREEMQRVKPLISEAQLEFKVLSGRREKAEKAAINAPDDDMRTQNQDEALHIARELDALTVPVTPRLIADDVTPEKLASMLAEHNGHIAVLSAEATVFDLMAGRYSKGTPNFDVFLKGHAGDELRVDRGSRSDYVAHPALTLGITVQPSVIQGLTEKPSFQGRGLLGRFLYALPASGLGRRTHATPPVAPAIHTTYERNITALLHLPYSSDEYGEATAHMLRFDAQAYAALQTFQQQIEPHLDDAGDLGHMTDWASKLAGALARIAALLHVAAG
;
A
#
# COMPACT_ATOMS: atom_id res chain seq x y z
N MET A 1 -31.56 -6.47 26.57
CA MET A 1 -31.35 -7.35 25.40
C MET A 1 -32.59 -7.26 24.53
N SER A 2 -32.45 -6.74 23.32
CA SER A 2 -33.57 -6.53 22.40
C SER A 2 -33.84 -7.82 21.63
N ALA A 3 -35.11 -8.21 21.50
CA ALA A 3 -35.51 -9.32 20.64
C ALA A 3 -35.08 -9.06 19.17
N PRO A 4 -34.81 -10.11 18.38
CA PRO A 4 -34.54 -9.94 16.95
C PRO A 4 -35.71 -9.23 16.25
N SER A 5 -35.39 -8.35 15.30
CA SER A 5 -36.39 -7.54 14.59
C SER A 5 -37.44 -8.42 13.88
N PRO A 6 -38.69 -7.95 13.71
CA PRO A 6 -39.75 -8.71 13.04
C PRO A 6 -39.29 -9.21 11.66
N GLY A 7 -39.38 -10.53 11.44
CA GLY A 7 -38.96 -11.20 10.20
C GLY A 7 -37.69 -12.06 10.31
N TYR A 8 -37.00 -12.06 11.45
CA TYR A 8 -35.85 -12.93 11.70
C TYR A 8 -36.19 -14.04 12.70
N THR A 9 -35.86 -15.28 12.35
CA THR A 9 -36.01 -16.46 13.23
C THR A 9 -34.64 -16.93 13.69
N LEU A 10 -34.48 -17.13 15.00
CA LEU A 10 -33.25 -17.66 15.58
C LEU A 10 -33.14 -19.16 15.25
N LEU A 11 -32.11 -19.56 14.49
CA LEU A 11 -31.95 -20.95 14.04
C LEU A 11 -31.24 -21.85 15.06
N GLN A 12 -30.48 -21.29 16.00
CA GLN A 12 -29.78 -22.08 17.04
C GLN A 12 -29.37 -21.19 18.23
N GLY A 13 -29.53 -21.71 19.45
CA GLY A 13 -29.16 -21.04 20.71
C GLY A 13 -30.31 -20.28 21.37
N ASP A 14 -30.04 -19.69 22.53
CA ASP A 14 -30.95 -18.80 23.26
C ASP A 14 -30.15 -17.55 23.68
N LEU A 15 -30.57 -16.38 23.20
CA LEU A 15 -29.93 -15.11 23.53
C LEU A 15 -30.12 -14.71 25.01
N ALA A 16 -31.12 -15.27 25.68
CA ALA A 16 -31.32 -15.09 27.11
C ALA A 16 -30.44 -16.03 27.95
N ASN A 17 -29.87 -17.08 27.35
CA ASN A 17 -29.07 -18.08 28.05
C ASN A 17 -27.87 -18.53 27.22
N PRO A 18 -26.86 -17.65 27.02
CA PRO A 18 -25.67 -18.00 26.25
C PRO A 18 -24.92 -19.15 26.92
N PRO A 19 -24.44 -20.15 26.14
CA PRO A 19 -23.67 -21.26 26.70
C PRO A 19 -22.44 -20.72 27.42
N ARG A 20 -22.34 -21.00 28.72
CA ARG A 20 -21.21 -20.60 29.55
C ARG A 20 -20.11 -21.64 29.42
N ILE A 21 -18.94 -21.21 28.98
CA ILE A 21 -17.73 -22.03 29.00
C ILE A 21 -17.31 -22.17 30.47
N ALA A 22 -17.17 -23.41 30.95
CA ALA A 22 -16.70 -23.64 32.32
C ALA A 22 -15.27 -23.08 32.48
N PRO A 23 -14.86 -22.63 33.68
CA PRO A 23 -13.51 -22.11 33.91
C PRO A 23 -12.40 -23.09 33.48
N GLU A 24 -12.67 -24.38 33.60
CA GLU A 24 -11.80 -25.49 33.19
C GLU A 24 -11.70 -25.64 31.66
N ASP A 25 -12.80 -25.55 30.91
CA ASP A 25 -12.78 -25.53 29.44
C ASP A 25 -12.08 -24.27 28.90
N ARG A 26 -12.28 -23.14 29.58
CA ARG A 26 -11.55 -21.91 29.30
C ARG A 26 -10.05 -22.12 29.53
N ALA A 27 -9.65 -22.77 30.62
CA ALA A 27 -8.24 -23.04 30.89
C ALA A 27 -7.60 -23.92 29.80
N VAL A 28 -8.32 -24.89 29.25
CA VAL A 28 -7.85 -25.72 28.12
C VAL A 28 -7.63 -24.88 26.86
N LEU A 29 -8.57 -24.01 26.51
CA LEU A 29 -8.42 -23.10 25.36
C LEU A 29 -7.22 -22.15 25.52
N TRP A 30 -7.01 -21.62 26.73
CA TRP A 30 -5.86 -20.76 27.03
C TRP A 30 -4.54 -21.54 27.00
N SER A 31 -4.54 -22.80 27.46
CA SER A 31 -3.37 -23.68 27.40
C SER A 31 -2.97 -23.99 25.96
N ALA A 32 -3.94 -24.33 25.10
CA ALA A 32 -3.72 -24.59 23.67
C ALA A 32 -3.24 -23.34 22.91
N ALA A 33 -3.77 -22.16 23.24
CA ALA A 33 -3.30 -20.91 22.66
C ALA A 33 -1.87 -20.55 23.11
N ARG A 34 -1.50 -20.87 24.36
CA ARG A 34 -0.14 -20.66 24.89
C ARG A 34 0.89 -21.64 24.32
N SER A 35 0.51 -22.88 24.05
CA SER A 35 1.43 -23.89 23.49
C SER A 35 1.88 -23.57 22.06
N LEU A 36 1.08 -22.80 21.31
CA LEU A 36 1.40 -22.33 19.96
C LEU A 36 2.30 -21.08 19.95
N ASN A 37 2.60 -20.48 21.12
CA ASN A 37 3.41 -19.27 21.27
C ASN A 37 4.66 -19.47 22.15
N LEU A 38 5.03 -20.71 22.47
CA LEU A 38 6.26 -20.98 23.24
C LEU A 38 7.48 -21.01 22.32
N TYR A 39 8.07 -19.83 22.14
CA TYR A 39 9.50 -19.72 21.88
C TYR A 39 10.24 -20.26 23.12
N VAL A 40 11.02 -21.33 22.94
CA VAL A 40 11.96 -21.79 23.97
C VAL A 40 13.18 -20.90 23.88
N GLU A 41 13.31 -19.96 24.81
CA GLU A 41 14.54 -19.18 24.98
C GLU A 41 15.73 -20.13 25.08
N SER A 42 16.77 -19.86 24.29
CA SER A 42 18.07 -20.45 24.58
C SER A 42 18.47 -19.96 25.97
N VAL A 43 18.63 -20.87 26.93
CA VAL A 43 19.24 -20.55 28.21
C VAL A 43 20.70 -20.17 27.93
N GLN A 44 20.95 -18.91 27.62
CA GLN A 44 22.24 -18.31 27.92
C GLN A 44 22.19 -18.07 29.43
N GLY A 45 22.93 -18.87 30.18
CA GLY A 45 23.14 -18.58 31.58
C GLY A 45 23.76 -17.19 31.66
N ASP A 46 23.04 -16.25 32.27
CA ASP A 46 23.54 -14.96 32.68
C ASP A 46 24.69 -15.18 33.68
N ALA A 47 25.90 -15.24 33.15
CA ALA A 47 27.11 -15.01 33.93
C ALA A 47 27.61 -13.63 33.51
N GLU A 48 27.49 -12.65 34.40
CA GLU A 48 28.15 -11.36 34.30
C GLU A 48 29.59 -11.57 33.81
N GLN A 49 29.89 -11.05 32.63
CA GLN A 49 31.22 -11.12 32.05
C GLN A 49 32.13 -10.16 32.82
N ALA A 50 32.87 -10.68 33.80
CA ALA A 50 34.02 -9.97 34.34
C ALA A 50 35.01 -9.72 33.18
N LYS A 51 35.29 -8.44 32.87
CA LYS A 51 36.28 -8.03 31.88
C LYS A 51 37.67 -8.51 32.33
N SER A 52 38.16 -9.62 31.77
CA SER A 52 39.55 -10.04 31.88
C SER A 52 40.26 -9.85 30.53
N ASN A 53 41.38 -9.12 30.52
CA ASN A 53 42.27 -9.10 29.36
C ASN A 53 43.05 -10.43 29.30
N GLY A 54 42.45 -11.44 28.67
CA GLY A 54 43.03 -12.78 28.45
C GLY A 54 41.97 -13.82 28.10
N ARG A 55 42.36 -14.88 27.38
CA ARG A 55 41.44 -15.95 26.98
C ARG A 55 41.04 -16.80 28.18
N ARG A 56 39.73 -16.93 28.44
CA ARG A 56 39.23 -17.65 29.62
C ARG A 56 39.42 -19.16 29.47
N PRO A 57 39.71 -19.90 30.55
CA PRO A 57 39.88 -21.36 30.52
C PRO A 57 38.69 -22.13 29.90
N GLY A 58 37.46 -21.72 30.22
CA GLY A 58 36.24 -22.34 29.67
C GLY A 58 36.09 -22.12 28.16
N ASP A 59 36.39 -20.91 27.67
CA ASP A 59 36.35 -20.59 26.23
C ASP A 59 37.43 -21.38 25.46
N ALA A 60 38.65 -21.44 26.01
CA ALA A 60 39.71 -22.26 25.46
C ALA A 60 39.31 -23.75 25.37
N TYR A 61 38.61 -24.26 26.39
CA TYR A 61 38.14 -25.65 26.39
C TYR A 61 36.99 -25.90 25.41
N ASN A 62 36.06 -24.95 25.24
CA ASN A 62 35.02 -25.03 24.21
C ASN A 62 35.63 -25.18 22.81
N GLU A 63 36.71 -24.46 22.52
CA GLU A 63 37.37 -24.51 21.21
C GLU A 63 38.21 -25.77 20.99
N ARG A 64 39.02 -26.21 21.97
CA ARG A 64 40.01 -27.29 21.74
C ARG A 64 39.91 -28.53 22.65
N GLY A 65 39.10 -28.50 23.70
CA GLY A 65 38.95 -29.64 24.63
C GLY A 65 38.16 -30.80 24.00
N ASP A 66 38.41 -32.05 24.38
CA ASP A 66 37.61 -33.18 23.89
C ASP A 66 36.64 -33.67 24.98
N PRO A 67 35.32 -33.46 24.82
CA PRO A 67 34.35 -33.92 25.81
C PRO A 67 33.97 -35.40 25.63
N LEU A 68 34.37 -36.08 24.54
CA LEU A 68 33.96 -37.46 24.27
C LEU A 68 34.46 -38.46 25.32
N PRO A 69 35.74 -38.44 25.78
CA PRO A 69 36.20 -39.33 26.83
C PRO A 69 35.44 -39.16 28.15
N LEU A 70 34.97 -37.94 28.44
CA LEU A 70 34.18 -37.65 29.63
C LEU A 70 32.78 -38.26 29.53
N LEU A 71 32.16 -38.16 28.35
CA LEU A 71 30.87 -38.78 28.07
C LEU A 71 30.98 -40.32 28.14
N GLU A 72 32.05 -40.89 27.59
CA GLU A 72 32.32 -42.34 27.66
C GLU A 72 32.52 -42.82 29.10
N ALA A 73 33.29 -42.08 29.91
CA ALA A 73 33.44 -42.35 31.34
C ALA A 73 32.11 -42.24 32.11
N ALA A 74 31.22 -41.34 31.67
CA ALA A 74 29.86 -41.21 32.19
C ALA A 74 28.87 -42.26 31.65
N GLY A 75 29.35 -43.25 30.89
CA GLY A 75 28.56 -44.39 30.40
C GLY A 75 27.87 -44.17 29.05
N TRP A 76 28.11 -43.04 28.37
CA TRP A 76 27.66 -42.86 27.00
C TRP A 76 28.50 -43.69 26.04
N SER A 77 27.91 -44.19 24.95
CA SER A 77 28.66 -44.96 23.96
C SER A 77 28.41 -44.44 22.54
N VAL A 78 29.48 -44.40 21.74
CA VAL A 78 29.39 -43.98 20.34
C VAL A 78 28.65 -45.04 19.53
N ALA A 79 27.45 -44.72 19.05
CA ALA A 79 26.65 -45.58 18.20
C ALA A 79 27.21 -45.65 16.79
N TYR A 80 27.41 -44.48 16.17
CA TYR A 80 27.98 -44.30 14.84
C TYR A 80 28.75 -42.97 14.75
N LYS A 81 29.63 -42.86 13.75
CA LYS A 81 30.27 -41.61 13.33
C LYS A 81 29.91 -41.36 11.86
N ARG A 82 29.52 -40.13 11.52
CA ARG A 82 29.16 -39.73 10.15
C ARG A 82 30.38 -39.17 9.43
N ALA A 83 30.30 -39.11 8.10
CA ALA A 83 31.34 -38.54 7.25
C ALA A 83 31.55 -37.03 7.47
N ASP A 84 30.50 -36.33 7.92
CA ASP A 84 30.52 -34.90 8.29
C ASP A 84 31.14 -34.62 9.68
N GLY A 85 31.61 -35.67 10.36
CA GLY A 85 32.23 -35.56 11.70
C GLY A 85 31.23 -35.60 12.86
N ALA A 86 29.92 -35.61 12.61
CA ALA A 86 28.92 -35.74 13.66
C ALA A 86 28.84 -37.17 14.23
N ILE A 87 28.56 -37.27 15.52
CA ILE A 87 28.59 -38.53 16.28
C ILE A 87 27.22 -38.79 16.90
N GLY A 88 26.67 -39.98 16.65
CA GLY A 88 25.47 -40.45 17.36
C GLY A 88 25.87 -41.17 18.65
N LEU A 89 25.26 -40.80 19.78
CA LEU A 89 25.59 -41.33 21.10
C LEU A 89 24.38 -42.07 21.70
N CYS A 90 24.64 -43.25 22.27
CA CYS A 90 23.69 -43.98 23.11
C CYS A 90 23.91 -43.59 24.56
N ARG A 91 22.81 -43.34 25.27
CA ARG A 91 22.82 -43.00 26.70
C ARG A 91 23.27 -44.20 27.55
N PRO A 92 23.71 -43.96 28.81
CA PRO A 92 24.02 -45.02 29.76
C PRO A 92 22.88 -46.03 29.92
N GLY A 93 23.22 -47.32 29.98
CA GLY A 93 22.26 -48.43 30.14
C GLY A 93 21.44 -48.77 28.90
N LYS A 94 21.72 -48.16 27.73
CA LYS A 94 21.03 -48.41 26.47
C LYS A 94 22.00 -48.92 25.40
N THR A 95 21.67 -50.01 24.70
CA THR A 95 22.54 -50.55 23.63
C THR A 95 22.30 -49.87 22.29
N LYS A 96 23.25 -49.99 21.36
CA LYS A 96 23.14 -49.47 19.99
C LYS A 96 21.88 -49.95 19.26
N GLN A 97 21.41 -51.18 19.53
CA GLN A 97 20.19 -51.71 18.91
C GLN A 97 18.91 -51.01 19.39
N GLN A 98 18.93 -50.35 20.55
CA GLN A 98 17.77 -49.68 21.12
C GLN A 98 17.68 -48.20 20.66
N GLY A 99 18.66 -47.71 19.89
CA GLY A 99 18.68 -46.37 19.29
C GLY A 99 19.47 -45.32 20.09
N ILE A 100 19.83 -44.23 19.41
CA ILE A 100 20.60 -43.10 19.97
C ILE A 100 19.75 -42.23 20.92
N GLY A 101 20.42 -41.51 21.81
CA GLY A 101 19.80 -40.58 22.76
C GLY A 101 20.37 -39.16 22.72
N ALA A 102 21.51 -38.97 22.04
CA ALA A 102 22.11 -37.67 21.79
C ALA A 102 22.92 -37.68 20.49
N THR A 103 23.24 -36.48 20.00
CA THR A 103 24.19 -36.26 18.91
C THR A 103 25.23 -35.24 19.33
N PHE A 104 26.49 -35.45 18.95
CA PHE A 104 27.57 -34.47 19.12
C PHE A 104 28.02 -33.95 17.76
N GLY A 105 28.01 -32.63 17.56
CA GLY A 105 28.42 -31.98 16.31
C GLY A 105 27.36 -31.94 15.21
N TYR A 106 26.14 -32.45 15.45
CA TYR A 106 25.08 -32.49 14.44
C TYR A 106 24.27 -31.19 14.34
N VAL A 107 23.81 -30.65 15.48
CA VAL A 107 23.02 -29.41 15.53
C VAL A 107 23.91 -28.18 15.35
N ALA A 108 25.11 -28.21 15.92
CA ALA A 108 26.16 -27.20 15.75
C ALA A 108 27.53 -27.86 15.99
N PRO A 109 28.62 -27.30 15.42
CA PRO A 109 29.97 -27.83 15.63
C PRO A 109 30.29 -27.93 17.13
N ARG A 110 30.82 -29.08 17.54
CA ARG A 110 31.28 -29.35 18.92
C ARG A 110 30.21 -29.20 20.01
N THR A 111 28.94 -29.32 19.64
CA THR A 111 27.80 -29.23 20.56
C THR A 111 27.15 -30.59 20.77
N LEU A 112 26.91 -30.97 22.04
CA LEU A 112 26.09 -32.12 22.40
C LEU A 112 24.62 -31.69 22.45
N TYR A 113 23.77 -32.31 21.64
CA TYR A 113 22.32 -32.15 21.71
C TYR A 113 21.67 -33.44 22.21
N VAL A 114 20.98 -33.36 23.34
CA VAL A 114 20.36 -34.51 24.02
C VAL A 114 18.86 -34.49 23.78
N PHE A 115 18.28 -35.60 23.30
CA PHE A 115 16.84 -35.70 23.02
C PHE A 115 16.17 -36.86 23.76
N THR A 116 16.88 -37.50 24.71
CA THR A 116 16.35 -38.56 25.56
C THR A 116 16.16 -38.11 27.00
N THR A 117 15.08 -38.54 27.64
CA THR A 117 14.67 -38.18 29.02
C THR A 117 15.35 -39.03 30.12
N GLY A 118 16.53 -39.58 29.87
CA GLY A 118 17.26 -40.38 30.87
C GLY A 118 18.77 -40.40 30.64
N GLY A 119 19.30 -39.25 30.22
CA GLY A 119 20.73 -39.02 30.01
C GLY A 119 21.31 -38.09 31.08
N ASP A 120 21.00 -38.32 32.35
CA ASP A 120 21.50 -37.54 33.48
C ASP A 120 23.04 -37.38 33.41
N PRO A 121 23.60 -36.19 33.68
CA PRO A 121 22.97 -34.95 34.18
C PRO A 121 22.38 -34.04 33.08
N PHE A 122 22.21 -34.53 31.85
CA PHE A 122 21.73 -33.72 30.73
C PHE A 122 20.21 -33.80 30.54
N ASN A 123 19.61 -32.64 30.26
CA ASN A 123 18.18 -32.50 30.02
C ASN A 123 17.85 -32.79 28.55
N ALA A 124 16.72 -33.45 28.31
CA ALA A 124 16.19 -33.63 26.96
C ALA A 124 15.82 -32.28 26.32
N GLY A 125 16.05 -32.15 25.01
CA GLY A 125 15.80 -30.93 24.24
C GLY A 125 16.86 -29.84 24.41
N HIS A 126 18.00 -30.11 25.08
CA HIS A 126 19.01 -29.11 25.39
C HIS A 126 20.34 -29.34 24.64
N ALA A 127 21.02 -28.23 24.34
CA ALA A 127 22.33 -28.19 23.73
C ALA A 127 23.41 -27.82 24.77
N TYR A 128 24.55 -28.51 24.75
CA TYR A 128 25.65 -28.31 25.68
C TYR A 128 26.98 -28.16 24.93
N ALA A 129 27.71 -27.09 25.24
CA ALA A 129 29.08 -26.88 24.77
C ALA A 129 30.07 -27.75 25.57
N PRO A 130 31.30 -28.00 25.07
CA PRO A 130 32.27 -28.89 25.73
C PRO A 130 32.60 -28.52 27.18
N PHE A 131 32.66 -27.23 27.50
CA PHE A 131 32.91 -26.76 28.87
C PHE A 131 31.73 -27.04 29.80
N ALA A 132 30.49 -26.89 29.32
CA ALA A 132 29.30 -27.26 30.09
C ALA A 132 29.24 -28.77 30.35
N ILE A 133 29.63 -29.60 29.36
CA ILE A 133 29.77 -31.06 29.53
C ILE A 133 30.80 -31.39 30.61
N TYR A 134 31.99 -30.79 30.55
CA TYR A 134 33.03 -30.97 31.55
C TYR A 134 32.56 -30.56 32.94
N THR A 135 31.89 -29.41 33.04
CA THR A 135 31.40 -28.86 34.31
C THR A 135 30.33 -29.76 34.94
N LEU A 136 29.36 -30.22 34.15
CA LEU A 136 28.29 -31.08 34.66
C LEU A 136 28.81 -32.45 35.09
N LEU A 137 29.73 -33.05 34.33
CA LEU A 137 30.22 -34.41 34.61
C LEU A 137 31.30 -34.48 35.69
N GLN A 138 32.19 -33.48 35.76
CA GLN A 138 33.36 -33.52 36.66
C GLN A 138 33.21 -32.62 37.89
N HIS A 139 32.37 -31.59 37.82
CA HIS A 139 32.23 -30.57 38.87
C HIS A 139 30.78 -30.36 39.32
N GLY A 140 29.85 -31.24 38.92
CA GLY A 140 28.46 -31.21 39.38
C GLY A 140 27.70 -29.91 39.06
N GLY A 141 28.11 -29.18 38.02
CA GLY A 141 27.53 -27.88 37.67
C GLY A 141 28.25 -26.66 38.27
N ASP A 142 29.31 -26.82 39.06
CA ASP A 142 30.13 -25.71 39.56
C ASP A 142 31.10 -25.19 38.48
N TYR A 143 30.64 -24.18 37.73
CA TYR A 143 31.42 -23.55 36.65
C TYR A 143 32.69 -22.84 37.15
N THR A 144 32.73 -22.41 38.41
CA THR A 144 33.89 -21.71 38.97
C THR A 144 34.99 -22.72 39.29
N ALA A 145 34.64 -23.82 39.95
CA ALA A 145 35.55 -24.93 40.20
C ALA A 145 36.08 -25.53 38.89
N ALA A 146 35.20 -25.71 37.90
CA ALA A 146 35.56 -26.24 36.58
C ALA A 146 36.55 -25.33 35.84
N ALA A 147 36.31 -24.01 35.82
CA ALA A 147 37.23 -23.06 35.17
C ALA A 147 38.61 -23.05 35.84
N LYS A 148 38.67 -23.15 37.18
CA LYS A 148 39.92 -23.21 37.94
C LYS A 148 40.70 -24.51 37.67
N ALA A 149 40.01 -25.64 37.59
CA ALA A 149 40.62 -26.92 37.25
C ALA A 149 41.21 -26.90 35.83
N LEU A 150 40.49 -26.32 34.87
CA LEU A 150 40.96 -26.16 33.49
C LEU A 150 42.17 -25.22 33.37
N ALA A 151 42.19 -24.12 34.14
CA ALA A 151 43.35 -23.24 34.21
C ALA A 151 44.61 -23.99 34.70
N ALA A 152 44.46 -24.84 35.71
CA ALA A 152 45.56 -25.62 36.27
C ALA A 152 46.17 -26.64 35.28
N VAL A 153 45.39 -27.10 34.30
CA VAL A 153 45.85 -28.01 33.24
C VAL A 153 46.15 -27.29 31.91
N GLY A 154 46.30 -25.96 31.93
CA GLY A 154 46.80 -25.17 30.81
C GLY A 154 45.75 -24.68 29.81
N TYR A 155 44.47 -24.63 30.18
CA TYR A 155 43.44 -23.95 29.38
C TYR A 155 43.27 -22.49 29.83
N GLY A 156 43.32 -21.55 28.88
CA GLY A 156 43.26 -20.11 29.12
C GLY A 156 44.64 -19.46 29.32
N ASP A 157 44.67 -18.13 29.33
CA ASP A 157 45.89 -17.35 29.54
C ASP A 157 46.11 -17.06 31.04
N ALA A 158 47.37 -16.88 31.47
CA ALA A 158 47.70 -16.52 32.85
C ALA A 158 47.12 -15.14 33.20
N LEU A 159 46.17 -15.11 34.14
CA LEU A 159 45.48 -13.89 34.56
C LEU A 159 46.47 -12.91 35.21
N VAL A 160 46.69 -11.76 34.57
CA VAL A 160 47.35 -10.61 35.21
C VAL A 160 46.27 -9.83 35.97
N HIS A 161 46.31 -9.90 37.30
CA HIS A 161 45.42 -9.10 38.15
C HIS A 161 45.87 -7.65 38.14
N VAL A 162 45.19 -6.80 37.36
CA VAL A 162 45.32 -5.35 37.46
C VAL A 162 44.38 -4.88 38.57
N LYS A 163 44.93 -4.43 39.70
CA LYS A 163 44.17 -3.73 40.73
C LYS A 163 43.95 -2.28 40.28
N SER A 164 42.74 -1.92 39.86
CA SER A 164 42.33 -0.52 39.75
C SER A 164 41.64 -0.11 41.06
N ASN A 165 42.35 0.65 41.89
CA ASN A 165 41.77 1.41 43.01
C ASN A 165 41.17 2.69 42.43
N GLU A 166 39.92 2.63 42.00
CA GLU A 166 39.05 3.80 41.80
C GLU A 166 37.62 3.25 41.75
N GLU A 167 36.80 3.58 42.75
CA GLU A 167 35.38 3.25 42.74
C GLU A 167 34.72 4.00 41.57
N PRO A 168 34.18 3.30 40.54
CA PRO A 168 33.44 3.98 39.51
C PRO A 168 32.12 4.43 40.14
N SER A 169 31.91 5.75 40.15
CA SER A 169 30.57 6.34 40.27
C SER A 169 29.64 5.55 39.35
N VAL A 170 28.68 4.85 39.94
CA VAL A 170 27.61 4.16 39.21
C VAL A 170 26.73 5.25 38.60
N GLN A 171 27.15 5.77 37.44
CA GLN A 171 26.19 6.33 36.51
C GLN A 171 25.35 5.16 36.02
N GLU A 172 24.05 5.22 36.28
CA GLU A 172 23.10 4.32 35.66
C GLU A 172 23.43 4.19 34.17
N PRO A 173 23.49 2.97 33.61
CA PRO A 173 23.64 2.84 32.16
C PRO A 173 22.57 3.72 31.52
N PRO A 174 22.89 4.52 30.48
CA PRO A 174 21.89 5.36 29.85
C PRO A 174 20.69 4.48 29.55
N ALA A 175 19.55 4.82 30.15
CA ALA A 175 18.34 4.02 30.04
C ALA A 175 18.18 3.68 28.57
N TRP A 176 18.19 2.37 28.26
CA TRP A 176 17.97 1.90 26.90
C TRP A 176 16.80 2.68 26.35
N MET A 177 16.99 3.36 25.22
CA MET A 177 15.86 3.99 24.55
C MET A 177 14.81 2.90 24.39
N ALA A 178 13.56 3.18 24.79
CA ALA A 178 12.47 2.26 24.58
C ALA A 178 12.56 1.76 23.12
N PRO A 179 12.52 0.43 22.88
CA PRO A 179 12.69 -0.10 21.54
C PRO A 179 11.76 0.66 20.59
N LEU A 180 12.34 1.21 19.52
CA LEU A 180 11.55 1.87 18.49
C LEU A 180 10.56 0.83 17.98
N SER A 181 9.27 1.09 18.19
CA SER A 181 8.23 0.26 17.60
C SER A 181 8.42 0.27 16.09
N LEU A 182 8.59 -0.92 15.51
CA LEU A 182 8.60 -1.12 14.05
C LEU A 182 7.25 -0.73 13.42
N ASP A 183 6.21 -0.57 14.24
CA ASP A 183 4.83 -0.33 13.80
C ASP A 183 4.46 1.15 13.70
N THR A 184 5.26 2.08 14.26
CA THR A 184 4.93 3.52 14.24
C THR A 184 6.16 4.37 13.89
N PRO A 185 6.49 4.51 12.59
CA PRO A 185 7.54 5.43 12.19
C PRO A 185 7.19 6.88 12.56
N ARG A 186 8.21 7.67 12.96
CA ARG A 186 8.08 9.12 13.01
C ARG A 186 8.05 9.64 11.57
N LEU A 187 6.87 9.95 11.07
CA LEU A 187 6.68 10.47 9.73
C LEU A 187 7.08 11.96 9.66
N PRO A 188 7.62 12.42 8.52
CA PRO A 188 7.84 13.85 8.29
C PRO A 188 6.50 14.58 8.29
N THR A 189 6.51 15.87 8.64
CA THR A 189 5.36 16.75 8.45
C THR A 189 5.12 16.96 6.96
N PHE A 190 3.86 16.91 6.54
CA PHE A 190 3.51 17.17 5.14
C PHE A 190 3.83 18.63 4.78
N PRO A 191 4.53 18.88 3.67
CA PRO A 191 4.95 20.22 3.29
C PRO A 191 3.79 20.96 2.60
N THR A 192 3.01 21.74 3.36
CA THR A 192 1.88 22.53 2.81
C THR A 192 2.33 23.80 2.07
N ASP A 193 3.56 24.24 2.29
CA ASP A 193 4.19 25.42 1.69
C ASP A 193 4.54 25.24 0.21
N VAL A 194 4.48 24.00 -0.31
CA VAL A 194 4.66 23.73 -1.76
C VAL A 194 3.43 24.15 -2.57
N PHE A 195 2.27 24.33 -1.94
CA PHE A 195 1.05 24.72 -2.64
C PHE A 195 0.99 26.25 -2.85
N PRO A 196 0.29 26.73 -3.90
CA PRO A 196 -0.02 28.14 -4.03
C PRO A 196 -0.69 28.68 -2.76
N THR A 197 -0.38 29.92 -2.38
CA THR A 197 -0.76 30.50 -1.08
C THR A 197 -2.26 30.35 -0.76
N TRP A 198 -3.13 30.53 -1.75
CA TRP A 198 -4.57 30.39 -1.56
C TRP A 198 -4.99 28.96 -1.20
N LEU A 199 -4.31 27.96 -1.78
CA LEU A 199 -4.59 26.55 -1.58
C LEU A 199 -3.94 26.04 -0.30
N GLN A 200 -2.69 26.45 -0.02
CA GLN A 200 -2.04 26.22 1.27
C GLN A 200 -2.93 26.71 2.42
N THR A 201 -3.41 27.96 2.33
CA THR A 201 -4.27 28.56 3.37
C THR A 201 -5.53 27.75 3.59
N TYR A 202 -6.16 27.24 2.52
CA TYR A 202 -7.35 26.40 2.64
C TYR A 202 -7.03 25.04 3.26
N ILE A 203 -5.96 24.36 2.81
CA ILE A 203 -5.52 23.05 3.34
C ILE A 203 -5.26 23.14 4.85
N GLU A 204 -4.52 24.15 5.29
CA GLU A 204 -4.18 24.34 6.70
C GLU A 204 -5.43 24.70 7.54
N ALA A 205 -6.29 25.59 7.02
CA ALA A 205 -7.54 25.94 7.70
C ALA A 205 -8.49 24.74 7.83
N GLU A 206 -8.61 23.92 6.78
CA GLU A 206 -9.44 22.72 6.76
C GLU A 206 -8.92 21.66 7.74
N ALA A 207 -7.59 21.45 7.78
CA ALA A 207 -6.94 20.55 8.71
C ALA A 207 -7.19 20.96 10.17
N VAL A 208 -7.09 22.26 10.47
CA VAL A 208 -7.41 22.82 11.79
C VAL A 208 -8.89 22.65 12.11
N ALA A 209 -9.79 23.08 11.22
CA ALA A 209 -11.24 23.06 11.45
C ALA A 209 -11.74 21.63 11.73
N THR A 210 -11.23 20.65 10.99
CA THR A 210 -11.65 19.25 11.09
C THR A 210 -10.83 18.42 12.07
N GLU A 211 -9.75 18.96 12.63
CA GLU A 211 -8.75 18.23 13.44
C GLU A 211 -8.29 16.94 12.75
N THR A 212 -7.86 17.11 11.50
CA THR A 212 -7.30 16.06 10.66
C THR A 212 -5.88 16.43 10.21
N PRO A 213 -5.06 15.46 9.79
CA PRO A 213 -3.74 15.78 9.23
C PRO A 213 -3.86 16.59 7.93
N PRO A 214 -3.00 17.60 7.71
CA PRO A 214 -3.02 18.40 6.48
C PRO A 214 -2.79 17.55 5.22
N ASP A 215 -2.10 16.41 5.35
CA ASP A 215 -1.89 15.41 4.30
C ASP A 215 -3.20 15.01 3.61
N LEU A 216 -4.28 14.85 4.37
CA LEU A 216 -5.57 14.42 3.82
C LEU A 216 -6.15 15.48 2.88
N ALA A 217 -6.21 16.74 3.33
CA ALA A 217 -6.69 17.83 2.51
C ALA A 217 -5.74 18.09 1.33
N ALA A 218 -4.42 17.99 1.52
CA ALA A 218 -3.44 18.21 0.47
C ALA A 218 -3.48 17.15 -0.64
N MET A 219 -3.61 15.87 -0.30
CA MET A 219 -3.73 14.80 -1.29
C MET A 219 -5.03 14.91 -2.10
N LEU A 220 -6.13 15.27 -1.43
CA LEU A 220 -7.39 15.56 -2.10
C LEU A 220 -7.30 16.82 -2.98
N ALA A 221 -6.58 17.85 -2.54
CA ALA A 221 -6.35 19.06 -3.33
C ALA A 221 -5.64 18.71 -4.65
N ILE A 222 -4.62 17.85 -4.61
CA ILE A 222 -3.92 17.38 -5.82
C ILE A 222 -4.89 16.65 -6.76
N ALA A 223 -5.77 15.79 -6.24
CA ALA A 223 -6.80 15.12 -7.05
C ALA A 223 -7.85 16.09 -7.62
N VAL A 224 -8.24 17.11 -6.87
CA VAL A 224 -9.17 18.15 -7.33
C VAL A 224 -8.54 18.99 -8.45
N LEU A 225 -7.28 19.43 -8.28
CA LEU A 225 -6.53 20.13 -9.32
C LEU A 225 -6.40 19.27 -10.58
N ALA A 226 -6.04 17.99 -10.43
CA ALA A 226 -5.95 17.06 -11.55
C ALA A 226 -7.28 16.87 -12.26
N THR A 227 -8.40 16.83 -11.54
CA THR A 227 -9.74 16.74 -12.13
C THR A 227 -10.08 18.00 -12.94
N ALA A 228 -9.73 19.19 -12.43
CA ALA A 228 -9.99 20.45 -13.13
C ALA A 228 -9.06 20.68 -14.34
N CYS A 229 -7.86 20.12 -14.32
CA CYS A 229 -6.81 20.36 -15.32
C CYS A 229 -6.60 19.21 -16.32
N ALA A 230 -7.17 18.02 -16.07
CA ALA A 230 -7.07 16.87 -16.98
C ALA A 230 -7.53 17.26 -18.39
N THR A 231 -6.86 16.71 -19.42
CA THR A 231 -7.00 17.00 -20.86
C THR A 231 -6.82 18.45 -21.32
N LYS A 232 -6.91 19.44 -20.43
CA LYS A 232 -6.61 20.85 -20.72
C LYS A 232 -5.12 21.16 -20.74
N PHE A 233 -4.32 20.43 -19.94
CA PHE A 233 -2.89 20.64 -19.83
C PHE A 233 -2.12 19.33 -20.01
N ARG A 234 -0.94 19.44 -20.62
CA ARG A 234 0.09 18.40 -20.62
C ARG A 234 1.44 19.04 -20.36
N VAL A 235 2.35 18.31 -19.76
CA VAL A 235 3.70 18.82 -19.46
C VAL A 235 4.74 18.07 -20.26
N ARG A 236 5.49 18.81 -21.07
CA ARG A 236 6.67 18.32 -21.77
C ARG A 236 7.90 18.55 -20.92
N VAL A 237 8.44 17.47 -20.38
CA VAL A 237 9.66 17.49 -19.57
C VAL A 237 10.89 17.68 -20.47
N LYS A 238 10.96 16.94 -21.58
CA LYS A 238 11.97 17.07 -22.64
C LYS A 238 11.38 16.60 -23.96
N GLU A 239 12.13 16.76 -25.05
CA GLU A 239 11.74 16.19 -26.33
C GLU A 239 11.54 14.66 -26.23
N GLY A 240 10.42 14.19 -26.77
CA GLY A 240 10.02 12.77 -26.67
C GLY A 240 9.42 12.34 -25.32
N TRP A 241 9.37 13.21 -24.30
CA TRP A 241 8.76 12.89 -23.00
C TRP A 241 7.71 13.91 -22.60
N THR A 242 6.45 13.49 -22.60
CA THR A 242 5.30 14.29 -22.16
C THR A 242 4.48 13.50 -21.15
N GLU A 243 4.05 14.16 -20.08
CA GLU A 243 3.13 13.61 -19.08
C GLU A 243 1.77 14.31 -19.15
N PRO A 244 0.66 13.59 -18.93
CA PRO A 244 -0.64 14.19 -18.69
C PRO A 244 -0.72 14.76 -17.26
N THR A 245 -1.76 15.55 -16.94
CA THR A 245 -1.94 16.16 -15.61
C THR A 245 -2.87 15.38 -14.68
N ASN A 246 -3.34 14.19 -15.07
CA ASN A 246 -4.12 13.33 -14.21
C ASN A 246 -3.26 12.58 -13.19
N ILE A 247 -3.84 12.22 -12.05
CA ILE A 247 -3.10 11.68 -10.91
C ILE A 247 -3.90 10.66 -10.11
N PHE A 248 -3.22 9.68 -9.51
CA PHE A 248 -3.82 8.71 -8.62
C PHE A 248 -3.32 8.94 -7.19
N THR A 249 -4.22 9.26 -6.27
CA THR A 249 -3.91 9.52 -4.86
C THR A 249 -4.73 8.62 -3.96
N VAL A 250 -4.09 8.11 -2.91
CA VAL A 250 -4.73 7.33 -1.85
C VAL A 250 -4.26 7.85 -0.49
N THR A 251 -5.21 8.25 0.35
CA THR A 251 -4.93 8.59 1.75
C THR A 251 -5.57 7.58 2.68
N ALA A 252 -4.79 6.94 3.55
CA ALA A 252 -5.28 5.96 4.51
C ALA A 252 -5.34 6.54 5.93
N LEU A 253 -6.54 6.56 6.51
CA LEU A 253 -6.78 7.02 7.88
C LEU A 253 -7.77 6.11 8.60
N PRO A 254 -7.59 5.87 9.92
CA PRO A 254 -8.46 4.99 10.69
C PRO A 254 -9.94 5.46 10.68
N PRO A 255 -10.89 4.58 11.00
CA PRO A 255 -12.29 4.95 11.23
C PRO A 255 -12.42 6.11 12.24
N GLY A 256 -13.43 6.96 12.08
CA GLY A 256 -13.65 8.11 12.98
C GLY A 256 -12.69 9.29 12.77
N SER A 257 -11.76 9.21 11.82
CA SER A 257 -10.82 10.28 11.48
C SER A 257 -11.45 11.53 10.87
N ARG A 258 -12.77 11.58 10.64
CA ARG A 258 -13.47 12.66 9.90
C ARG A 258 -13.09 12.78 8.42
N LYS A 259 -12.46 11.73 7.84
CA LYS A 259 -12.07 11.70 6.42
C LYS A 259 -13.18 12.05 5.44
N SER A 260 -14.40 11.57 5.67
CA SER A 260 -15.56 11.83 4.80
C SER A 260 -16.08 13.28 4.88
N GLY A 261 -15.75 14.02 5.94
CA GLY A 261 -16.02 15.46 6.05
C GLY A 261 -15.10 16.23 5.11
N VAL A 262 -13.79 16.12 5.35
CA VAL A 262 -12.75 16.74 4.52
C VAL A 262 -12.90 16.35 3.05
N PHE A 263 -13.17 15.07 2.76
CA PHE A 263 -13.42 14.61 1.39
C PHE A 263 -14.52 15.43 0.71
N ARG A 264 -15.67 15.59 1.38
CA ARG A 264 -16.83 16.34 0.85
C ARG A 264 -16.49 17.80 0.61
N ASP A 265 -15.81 18.42 1.57
CA ASP A 265 -15.51 19.85 1.55
C ASP A 265 -14.47 20.17 0.46
N MET A 266 -13.47 19.29 0.27
CA MET A 266 -12.48 19.42 -0.80
C MET A 266 -13.11 19.28 -2.20
N ILE A 267 -14.02 18.33 -2.42
CA ILE A 267 -14.62 18.09 -3.74
C ILE A 267 -15.83 19.00 -4.05
N ALA A 268 -16.35 19.74 -3.06
CA ALA A 268 -17.56 20.54 -3.20
C ALA A 268 -17.58 21.46 -4.44
N PRO A 269 -16.49 22.16 -4.81
CA PRO A 269 -16.49 22.99 -6.02
C PRO A 269 -16.70 22.20 -7.31
N LEU A 270 -16.14 20.98 -7.40
CA LEU A 270 -16.32 20.10 -8.57
C LEU A 270 -17.78 19.66 -8.70
N VAL A 271 -18.41 19.29 -7.57
CA VAL A 271 -19.82 18.86 -7.53
C VAL A 271 -20.76 20.02 -7.87
N ALA A 272 -20.45 21.23 -7.38
CA ALA A 272 -21.22 22.44 -7.68
C ALA A 272 -21.15 22.77 -9.18
N TYR A 273 -19.95 22.77 -9.76
CA TYR A 273 -19.74 23.01 -11.19
C TYR A 273 -20.41 21.96 -12.07
N GLU A 274 -20.26 20.66 -11.75
CA GLU A 274 -20.93 19.59 -12.50
C GLU A 274 -22.46 19.80 -12.52
N ARG A 275 -23.05 20.15 -11.37
CA ARG A 275 -24.49 20.43 -11.27
C ARG A 275 -24.90 21.64 -12.11
N GLU A 276 -24.12 22.72 -12.09
CA GLU A 276 -24.39 23.92 -12.88
C GLU A 276 -24.33 23.62 -14.39
N GLU A 277 -23.29 22.92 -14.84
CA GLU A 277 -23.13 22.53 -16.24
C GLU A 277 -24.23 21.56 -16.70
N MET A 278 -24.62 20.61 -15.85
CA MET A 278 -25.77 19.75 -16.13
C MET A 278 -27.05 20.56 -16.33
N GLN A 279 -27.30 21.59 -15.52
CA GLN A 279 -28.48 22.45 -15.67
C GLN A 279 -28.40 23.31 -16.93
N ARG A 280 -27.23 23.87 -17.23
CA ARG A 280 -26.97 24.70 -18.41
C ARG A 280 -27.17 23.92 -19.71
N VAL A 281 -26.69 22.67 -19.77
CA VAL A 281 -26.68 21.85 -20.99
C VAL A 281 -27.98 21.05 -21.18
N LYS A 282 -28.74 20.77 -20.10
CA LYS A 282 -30.04 20.06 -20.17
C LYS A 282 -31.01 20.54 -21.27
N PRO A 283 -31.29 21.85 -21.45
CA PRO A 283 -32.18 22.30 -22.52
C PRO A 283 -31.61 21.99 -23.91
N LEU A 284 -30.30 22.16 -24.11
CA LEU A 284 -29.62 21.86 -25.38
C LEU A 284 -29.70 20.37 -25.74
N ILE A 285 -29.54 19.49 -24.75
CA ILE A 285 -29.73 18.05 -24.93
C ILE A 285 -31.17 17.75 -25.36
N SER A 286 -32.14 18.36 -24.70
CA SER A 286 -33.57 18.12 -24.98
C SER A 286 -33.94 18.56 -26.39
N GLU A 287 -33.42 19.71 -26.83
CA GLU A 287 -33.61 20.25 -28.18
C GLU A 287 -32.94 19.35 -29.24
N ALA A 288 -31.67 19.02 -29.08
CA ALA A 288 -30.93 18.17 -30.02
C ALA A 288 -31.52 16.74 -30.10
N GLN A 289 -32.00 16.18 -28.98
CA GLN A 289 -32.68 14.87 -28.97
C GLN A 289 -34.02 14.91 -29.70
N LEU A 290 -34.79 16.01 -29.57
CA LEU A 290 -36.04 16.19 -30.30
C LEU A 290 -35.77 16.30 -31.80
N GLU A 291 -34.79 17.11 -32.19
CA GLU A 291 -34.37 17.27 -33.59
C GLU A 291 -33.91 15.93 -34.18
N PHE A 292 -33.04 15.21 -33.47
CA PHE A 292 -32.58 13.87 -33.85
C PHE A 292 -33.76 12.91 -34.06
N LYS A 293 -34.74 12.92 -33.15
CA LYS A 293 -35.92 12.05 -33.24
C LYS A 293 -36.80 12.41 -34.46
N VAL A 294 -36.99 13.70 -34.73
CA VAL A 294 -37.77 14.17 -35.90
C VAL A 294 -37.07 13.78 -37.19
N LEU A 295 -35.77 14.04 -37.32
CA LEU A 295 -34.98 13.68 -38.49
C LEU A 295 -34.93 12.17 -38.70
N SER A 296 -34.74 11.39 -37.62
CA SER A 296 -34.78 9.92 -37.68
C SER A 296 -36.11 9.40 -38.20
N GLY A 297 -37.24 9.98 -37.73
CA GLY A 297 -38.58 9.63 -38.23
C GLY A 297 -38.80 10.03 -39.69
N ARG A 298 -38.27 11.18 -40.12
CA ARG A 298 -38.29 11.60 -41.54
C ARG A 298 -37.48 10.63 -42.42
N ARG A 299 -36.29 10.22 -41.97
CA ARG A 299 -35.44 9.26 -42.68
C ARG A 299 -36.15 7.93 -42.86
N GLU A 300 -36.71 7.38 -41.78
CA GLU A 300 -37.46 6.11 -41.84
C GLU A 300 -38.66 6.19 -42.80
N LYS A 301 -39.36 7.35 -42.83
CA LYS A 301 -40.46 7.58 -43.78
C LYS A 301 -39.95 7.62 -45.23
N ALA A 302 -38.84 8.32 -45.50
CA ALA A 302 -38.24 8.40 -46.83
C ALA A 302 -37.71 7.03 -47.31
N GLU A 303 -37.06 6.27 -46.42
CA GLU A 303 -36.62 4.89 -46.68
C GLU A 303 -37.82 3.99 -47.05
N LYS A 304 -38.90 4.04 -46.28
CA LYS A 304 -40.13 3.29 -46.58
C LYS A 304 -40.79 3.73 -47.89
N ALA A 305 -40.78 5.02 -48.22
CA ALA A 305 -41.31 5.52 -49.47
C ALA A 305 -40.47 5.05 -50.68
N ALA A 306 -39.14 5.00 -50.54
CA ALA A 306 -38.24 4.44 -51.55
C ALA A 306 -38.48 2.94 -51.79
N ILE A 307 -38.62 2.15 -50.71
CA ILE A 307 -38.87 0.70 -50.81
C ILE A 307 -40.20 0.40 -51.52
N ASN A 308 -41.24 1.20 -51.27
CA ASN A 308 -42.58 0.99 -51.80
C ASN A 308 -42.88 1.82 -53.07
N ALA A 309 -41.87 2.43 -53.69
CA ALA A 309 -42.07 3.32 -54.82
C ALA A 309 -42.63 2.57 -56.05
N PRO A 310 -43.66 3.13 -56.74
CA PRO A 310 -44.33 2.48 -57.87
C PRO A 310 -43.51 2.51 -59.17
N ASP A 311 -42.53 3.41 -59.27
CA ASP A 311 -41.64 3.57 -60.41
C ASP A 311 -40.23 3.97 -59.95
N ASP A 312 -39.28 3.90 -60.89
CA ASP A 312 -37.85 4.12 -60.63
C ASP A 312 -37.51 5.59 -60.34
N ASP A 313 -38.25 6.55 -60.91
CA ASP A 313 -38.04 7.98 -60.68
C ASP A 313 -38.43 8.35 -59.23
N MET A 314 -39.60 7.90 -58.78
CA MET A 314 -40.04 8.05 -57.39
C MET A 314 -39.13 7.31 -56.41
N ARG A 315 -38.59 6.14 -56.79
CA ARG A 315 -37.63 5.41 -55.95
C ARG A 315 -36.37 6.26 -55.73
N THR A 316 -35.80 6.78 -56.82
CA THR A 316 -34.58 7.59 -56.80
C THR A 316 -34.77 8.85 -55.97
N GLN A 317 -35.89 9.56 -56.16
CA GLN A 317 -36.18 10.78 -55.40
C GLN A 317 -36.27 10.54 -53.89
N ASN A 318 -36.93 9.46 -53.45
CA ASN A 318 -37.04 9.14 -52.03
C ASN A 318 -35.71 8.64 -51.43
N GLN A 319 -34.86 7.98 -52.23
CA GLN A 319 -33.50 7.60 -51.81
C GLN A 319 -32.62 8.83 -51.61
N ASP A 320 -32.68 9.80 -52.52
CA ASP A 320 -31.92 11.04 -52.41
C ASP A 320 -32.34 11.85 -51.18
N GLU A 321 -33.65 11.95 -50.89
CA GLU A 321 -34.15 12.58 -49.66
C GLU A 321 -33.68 11.82 -48.40
N ALA A 322 -33.75 10.48 -48.38
CA ALA A 322 -33.26 9.68 -47.26
C ALA A 322 -31.77 9.89 -47.02
N LEU A 323 -30.97 9.96 -48.09
CA LEU A 323 -29.53 10.22 -48.02
C LEU A 323 -29.22 11.65 -47.56
N HIS A 324 -30.01 12.64 -47.99
CA HIS A 324 -29.89 14.01 -47.52
C HIS A 324 -30.14 14.12 -46.02
N ILE A 325 -31.24 13.52 -45.53
CA ILE A 325 -31.56 13.47 -44.09
C ILE A 325 -30.50 12.68 -43.31
N ALA A 326 -29.95 11.61 -43.88
CA ALA A 326 -28.86 10.86 -43.25
C ALA A 326 -27.63 11.74 -43.01
N ARG A 327 -27.26 12.60 -43.98
CA ARG A 327 -26.15 13.56 -43.81
C ARG A 327 -26.46 14.63 -42.75
N GLU A 328 -27.71 15.09 -42.66
CA GLU A 328 -28.13 16.00 -41.59
C GLU A 328 -28.02 15.33 -40.21
N LEU A 329 -28.46 14.07 -40.08
CA LEU A 329 -28.33 13.28 -38.86
C LEU A 329 -26.86 13.04 -38.47
N ASP A 330 -25.98 12.77 -39.43
CA ASP A 330 -24.55 12.57 -39.18
C ASP A 330 -23.85 13.87 -38.73
N ALA A 331 -24.34 15.03 -39.17
CA ALA A 331 -23.85 16.34 -38.72
C ALA A 331 -24.43 16.79 -37.38
N LEU A 332 -25.58 16.24 -36.97
CA LEU A 332 -26.26 16.60 -35.73
C LEU A 332 -25.55 15.98 -34.52
N THR A 333 -24.95 16.83 -33.69
CA THR A 333 -24.33 16.40 -32.43
C THR A 333 -25.31 16.55 -31.28
N VAL A 334 -25.67 15.44 -30.62
CA VAL A 334 -26.42 15.47 -29.35
C VAL A 334 -25.41 15.59 -28.21
N PRO A 335 -25.41 16.69 -27.44
CA PRO A 335 -24.49 16.84 -26.32
C PRO A 335 -24.71 15.72 -25.28
N VAL A 336 -23.63 15.24 -24.68
CA VAL A 336 -23.73 14.36 -23.52
C VAL A 336 -24.03 15.16 -22.26
N THR A 337 -24.68 14.53 -21.27
CA THR A 337 -24.84 15.13 -19.95
C THR A 337 -23.47 15.35 -19.33
N PRO A 338 -23.07 16.60 -19.00
CA PRO A 338 -21.77 16.87 -18.41
C PRO A 338 -21.53 16.07 -17.14
N ARG A 339 -20.33 15.51 -17.02
CA ARG A 339 -19.91 14.75 -15.84
C ARG A 339 -18.40 14.81 -15.68
N LEU A 340 -17.97 15.09 -14.46
CA LEU A 340 -16.57 15.11 -14.05
C LEU A 340 -16.25 13.95 -13.11
N ILE A 341 -17.22 13.55 -12.28
CA ILE A 341 -17.01 12.57 -11.21
C ILE A 341 -17.82 11.29 -11.48
N ALA A 342 -17.13 10.16 -11.39
CA ALA A 342 -17.72 8.83 -11.32
C ALA A 342 -17.54 8.26 -9.92
N ASP A 343 -18.56 7.56 -9.43
CA ASP A 343 -18.53 6.78 -8.20
C ASP A 343 -19.23 5.44 -8.48
N ASP A 344 -18.78 4.37 -7.80
CA ASP A 344 -19.25 3.00 -7.98
C ASP A 344 -19.40 2.55 -9.46
N VAL A 345 -18.33 2.74 -10.25
CA VAL A 345 -18.32 2.48 -11.70
C VAL A 345 -17.48 1.26 -12.05
N THR A 346 -18.02 0.36 -12.88
CA THR A 346 -17.25 -0.78 -13.40
C THR A 346 -16.19 -0.32 -14.39
N PRO A 347 -15.06 -1.05 -14.56
CA PRO A 347 -14.03 -0.72 -15.54
C PRO A 347 -14.58 -0.51 -16.95
N GLU A 348 -15.61 -1.28 -17.30
CA GLU A 348 -16.30 -1.23 -18.59
C GLU A 348 -17.07 0.07 -18.79
N LYS A 349 -17.88 0.46 -17.80
CA LYS A 349 -18.62 1.72 -17.88
C LYS A 349 -17.66 2.90 -17.80
N LEU A 350 -16.57 2.79 -17.05
CA LEU A 350 -15.53 3.81 -16.96
C LEU A 350 -14.89 4.09 -18.32
N ALA A 351 -14.60 3.06 -19.12
CA ALA A 351 -14.08 3.21 -20.48
C ALA A 351 -15.06 3.97 -21.40
N SER A 352 -16.34 3.61 -21.38
CA SER A 352 -17.36 4.35 -22.15
C SER A 352 -17.54 5.78 -21.65
N MET A 353 -17.44 6.02 -20.34
CA MET A 353 -17.51 7.38 -19.79
C MET A 353 -16.33 8.24 -20.24
N LEU A 354 -15.11 7.69 -20.27
CA LEU A 354 -13.95 8.40 -20.84
C LEU A 354 -14.20 8.78 -22.30
N ALA A 355 -14.74 7.89 -23.12
CA ALA A 355 -15.08 8.21 -24.52
C ALA A 355 -16.18 9.27 -24.64
N GLU A 356 -17.22 9.17 -23.82
CA GLU A 356 -18.33 10.13 -23.78
C GLU A 356 -17.89 11.54 -23.32
N HIS A 357 -16.84 11.63 -22.50
CA HIS A 357 -16.43 12.89 -21.84
C HIS A 357 -15.04 13.34 -22.32
N ASN A 358 -14.77 13.28 -23.63
CA ASN A 358 -13.54 13.80 -24.24
C ASN A 358 -12.25 13.30 -23.56
N GLY A 359 -12.25 12.03 -23.15
CA GLY A 359 -11.11 11.36 -22.56
C GLY A 359 -10.79 11.73 -21.13
N HIS A 360 -11.61 12.47 -20.38
CA HIS A 360 -11.33 12.76 -18.97
C HIS A 360 -12.47 12.37 -18.05
N ILE A 361 -12.12 11.79 -16.90
CA ILE A 361 -13.03 11.59 -15.78
C ILE A 361 -12.25 11.38 -14.48
N ALA A 362 -12.85 11.70 -13.35
CA ALA A 362 -12.29 11.40 -12.04
C ALA A 362 -13.14 10.36 -11.31
N VAL A 363 -12.49 9.40 -10.66
CA VAL A 363 -13.12 8.54 -9.65
C VAL A 363 -12.66 9.05 -8.29
N LEU A 364 -13.53 9.82 -7.65
CA LEU A 364 -13.30 10.37 -6.31
C LEU A 364 -14.17 9.59 -5.34
N SER A 365 -13.56 8.88 -4.39
CA SER A 365 -14.31 8.05 -3.45
C SER A 365 -13.76 8.14 -2.02
N ALA A 366 -14.67 8.26 -1.06
CA ALA A 366 -14.35 8.19 0.36
C ALA A 366 -14.27 6.74 0.89
N GLU A 367 -14.38 5.74 0.00
CA GLU A 367 -14.50 4.32 0.32
C GLU A 367 -13.56 3.44 -0.51
N ALA A 368 -13.37 2.20 -0.05
CA ALA A 368 -12.50 1.21 -0.68
C ALA A 368 -13.15 0.45 -1.85
N THR A 369 -14.44 0.66 -2.11
CA THR A 369 -15.24 -0.10 -3.08
C THR A 369 -14.64 -0.07 -4.49
N VAL A 370 -13.98 1.03 -4.86
CA VAL A 370 -13.24 1.18 -6.12
C VAL A 370 -12.22 0.07 -6.35
N PHE A 371 -11.51 -0.37 -5.30
CA PHE A 371 -10.53 -1.45 -5.43
C PHE A 371 -11.20 -2.82 -5.61
N ASP A 372 -12.36 -3.04 -4.98
CA ASP A 372 -13.11 -4.28 -5.18
C ASP A 372 -13.71 -4.35 -6.60
N LEU A 373 -14.13 -3.21 -7.15
CA LEU A 373 -14.57 -3.10 -8.55
C LEU A 373 -13.44 -3.42 -9.53
N MET A 374 -12.25 -2.85 -9.31
CA MET A 374 -11.04 -3.18 -10.09
C MET A 374 -10.71 -4.68 -10.02
N ALA A 375 -10.92 -5.30 -8.85
CA ALA A 375 -10.71 -6.73 -8.61
C ALA A 375 -11.77 -7.64 -9.26
N GLY A 376 -12.79 -7.06 -9.92
CA GLY A 376 -13.80 -7.83 -10.64
C GLY A 376 -14.99 -8.28 -9.78
N ARG A 377 -15.37 -7.51 -8.74
CA ARG A 377 -16.55 -7.79 -7.88
C ARG A 377 -17.82 -8.16 -8.68
N TYR A 378 -18.03 -7.55 -9.84
CA TYR A 378 -19.16 -7.81 -10.74
C TYR A 378 -18.82 -8.65 -11.98
N SER A 379 -17.54 -9.02 -12.16
CA SER A 379 -17.02 -9.72 -13.35
C SER A 379 -16.57 -11.15 -13.01
N LYS A 380 -17.29 -11.82 -12.12
CA LYS A 380 -16.97 -13.17 -11.61
C LYS A 380 -15.53 -13.28 -11.06
N GLY A 381 -14.99 -12.20 -10.49
CA GLY A 381 -13.63 -12.15 -9.95
C GLY A 381 -12.51 -12.03 -10.99
N THR A 382 -12.83 -11.73 -12.26
CA THR A 382 -11.81 -11.42 -13.27
C THR A 382 -11.42 -9.95 -13.14
N PRO A 383 -10.19 -9.62 -12.71
CA PRO A 383 -9.75 -8.24 -12.59
C PRO A 383 -9.59 -7.58 -13.96
N ASN A 384 -9.93 -6.30 -14.06
CA ASN A 384 -9.76 -5.51 -15.28
C ASN A 384 -9.12 -4.17 -14.93
N PHE A 385 -7.80 -4.06 -15.17
CA PHE A 385 -7.02 -2.87 -14.87
C PHE A 385 -6.71 -2.01 -16.10
N ASP A 386 -7.01 -2.47 -17.32
CA ASP A 386 -6.52 -1.85 -18.56
C ASP A 386 -6.93 -0.37 -18.67
N VAL A 387 -8.20 -0.07 -18.39
CA VAL A 387 -8.72 1.30 -18.38
C VAL A 387 -8.00 2.20 -17.37
N PHE A 388 -7.59 1.68 -16.21
CA PHE A 388 -6.86 2.44 -15.19
C PHE A 388 -5.41 2.63 -15.56
N LEU A 389 -4.76 1.60 -16.11
CA LEU A 389 -3.35 1.68 -16.53
C LEU A 389 -3.18 2.67 -17.68
N LYS A 390 -4.05 2.59 -18.70
CA LYS A 390 -4.07 3.50 -19.87
C LYS A 390 -4.52 4.90 -19.48
N GLY A 391 -5.60 5.00 -18.69
CA GLY A 391 -6.08 6.28 -18.17
C GLY A 391 -5.07 7.00 -17.29
N HIS A 392 -4.19 6.29 -16.59
CA HIS A 392 -3.05 6.90 -15.89
C HIS A 392 -1.97 7.38 -16.85
N ALA A 393 -1.58 6.53 -17.81
CA ALA A 393 -0.46 6.81 -18.70
C ALA A 393 -0.79 7.86 -19.78
N GLY A 394 -2.06 7.98 -20.19
CA GLY A 394 -2.44 8.72 -21.38
C GLY A 394 -2.32 7.91 -22.68
N ASP A 395 -2.20 6.58 -22.56
CA ASP A 395 -2.08 5.66 -23.69
C ASP A 395 -3.43 5.42 -24.35
N GLU A 396 -3.42 5.21 -25.66
CA GLU A 396 -4.65 5.00 -26.45
C GLU A 396 -5.53 3.88 -25.86
N LEU A 397 -6.80 4.22 -25.64
CA LEU A 397 -7.83 3.29 -25.18
C LEU A 397 -8.79 2.99 -26.33
N ARG A 398 -8.84 1.72 -26.73
CA ARG A 398 -9.82 1.18 -27.68
C ARG A 398 -10.56 0.03 -27.03
N VAL A 399 -11.90 0.11 -27.02
CA VAL A 399 -12.76 -0.93 -26.46
C VAL A 399 -13.82 -1.30 -27.49
N ASP A 400 -13.66 -2.49 -28.07
CA ASP A 400 -14.60 -3.05 -29.03
C ASP A 400 -15.55 -4.04 -28.35
N ARG A 401 -16.85 -3.75 -28.36
CA ARG A 401 -17.89 -4.59 -27.74
C ARG A 401 -19.14 -4.64 -28.61
N GLY A 402 -19.35 -5.79 -29.25
CA GLY A 402 -20.50 -5.98 -30.14
C GLY A 402 -20.44 -4.98 -31.30
N SER A 403 -21.48 -4.18 -31.47
CA SER A 403 -21.55 -3.14 -32.52
C SER A 403 -21.01 -1.77 -32.10
N ARG A 404 -20.56 -1.59 -30.84
CA ARG A 404 -20.01 -0.32 -30.32
C ARG A 404 -18.50 -0.42 -30.18
N SER A 405 -17.79 0.59 -30.70
CA SER A 405 -16.35 0.78 -30.53
C SER A 405 -16.15 2.12 -29.83
N ASP A 406 -15.63 2.09 -28.61
CA ASP A 406 -15.23 3.30 -27.88
C ASP A 406 -13.74 3.54 -28.13
N TYR A 407 -13.37 4.77 -28.52
CA TYR A 407 -12.00 5.18 -28.83
C TYR A 407 -11.64 6.46 -28.06
N VAL A 408 -10.50 6.45 -27.39
CA VAL A 408 -9.94 7.62 -26.69
C VAL A 408 -8.44 7.67 -26.97
N ALA A 409 -8.00 8.70 -27.70
CA ALA A 409 -6.59 8.87 -28.06
C ALA A 409 -5.70 9.14 -26.84
N HIS A 410 -6.17 9.97 -25.91
CA HIS A 410 -5.42 10.42 -24.73
C HIS A 410 -6.30 10.39 -23.46
N PRO A 411 -6.60 9.21 -22.91
CA PRO A 411 -7.41 9.11 -21.70
C PRO A 411 -6.66 9.67 -20.48
N ALA A 412 -7.33 10.49 -19.68
CA ALA A 412 -6.82 11.12 -18.48
C ALA A 412 -7.77 10.80 -17.32
N LEU A 413 -7.47 9.71 -16.60
CA LEU A 413 -8.23 9.27 -15.44
C LEU A 413 -7.58 9.82 -14.16
N THR A 414 -8.36 10.47 -13.30
CA THR A 414 -7.90 10.88 -11.97
C THR A 414 -8.52 9.98 -10.91
N LEU A 415 -7.73 9.53 -9.93
CA LEU A 415 -8.23 8.80 -8.76
C LEU A 415 -7.92 9.60 -7.49
N GLY A 416 -8.93 9.90 -6.70
CA GLY A 416 -8.81 10.56 -5.40
C GLY A 416 -9.53 9.75 -4.34
N ILE A 417 -8.80 8.90 -3.63
CA ILE A 417 -9.42 7.88 -2.77
C ILE A 417 -8.98 8.08 -1.32
N THR A 418 -9.93 8.02 -0.39
CA THR A 418 -9.62 7.91 1.04
C THR A 418 -10.07 6.54 1.56
N VAL A 419 -9.17 5.80 2.20
CA VAL A 419 -9.47 4.45 2.71
C VAL A 419 -9.03 4.27 4.16
N GLN A 420 -9.26 3.08 4.70
CA GLN A 420 -8.69 2.65 5.97
C GLN A 420 -7.33 1.96 5.71
N PRO A 421 -6.37 2.00 6.66
CA PRO A 421 -5.07 1.34 6.50
C PRO A 421 -5.16 -0.15 6.15
N SER A 422 -6.14 -0.87 6.72
CA SER A 422 -6.37 -2.30 6.43
C SER A 422 -6.71 -2.58 4.97
N VAL A 423 -7.30 -1.63 4.25
CA VAL A 423 -7.60 -1.77 2.82
C VAL A 423 -6.30 -1.83 2.03
N ILE A 424 -5.34 -0.98 2.34
CA ILE A 424 -4.04 -0.94 1.66
C ILE A 424 -3.25 -2.22 1.94
N GLN A 425 -3.22 -2.66 3.20
CA GLN A 425 -2.62 -3.94 3.59
C GLN A 425 -3.26 -5.10 2.80
N GLY A 426 -4.60 -5.16 2.77
CA GLY A 426 -5.31 -6.19 2.02
C GLY A 426 -5.09 -6.15 0.50
N LEU A 427 -4.75 -5.00 -0.09
CA LEU A 427 -4.38 -4.93 -1.51
C LEU A 427 -3.04 -5.58 -1.80
N THR A 428 -2.07 -5.46 -0.88
CA THR A 428 -0.76 -6.09 -1.03
C THR A 428 -0.84 -7.62 -0.95
N GLU A 429 -1.82 -8.16 -0.23
CA GLU A 429 -2.05 -9.60 -0.09
C GLU A 429 -2.79 -10.22 -1.29
N LYS A 430 -3.45 -9.41 -2.13
CA LYS A 430 -4.23 -9.88 -3.29
C LYS A 430 -3.29 -10.17 -4.48
N PRO A 431 -3.14 -11.43 -4.93
CA PRO A 431 -2.27 -11.76 -6.07
C PRO A 431 -2.68 -11.07 -7.37
N SER A 432 -3.96 -10.71 -7.51
CA SER A 432 -4.47 -10.00 -8.68
C SER A 432 -3.84 -8.62 -8.87
N PHE A 433 -3.43 -7.92 -7.80
CA PHE A 433 -2.83 -6.59 -7.88
C PHE A 433 -1.30 -6.61 -7.98
N GLN A 434 -0.66 -7.74 -7.62
CA GLN A 434 0.78 -7.89 -7.68
C GLN A 434 1.28 -7.99 -9.13
N GLY A 435 2.36 -7.27 -9.47
CA GLY A 435 3.03 -7.37 -10.76
C GLY A 435 2.25 -6.87 -11.98
N ARG A 436 1.12 -6.16 -11.78
CA ARG A 436 0.28 -5.59 -12.85
C ARG A 436 0.49 -4.09 -13.08
N GLY A 437 1.36 -3.45 -12.29
CA GLY A 437 1.74 -2.03 -12.43
C GLY A 437 0.71 -1.02 -11.91
N LEU A 438 -0.47 -1.44 -11.46
CA LEU A 438 -1.52 -0.52 -11.00
C LEU A 438 -1.14 0.17 -9.68
N LEU A 439 -0.68 -0.60 -8.68
CA LEU A 439 -0.35 -0.07 -7.36
C LEU A 439 0.82 0.93 -7.43
N GLY A 440 1.82 0.69 -8.29
CA GLY A 440 2.94 1.62 -8.48
C GLY A 440 2.53 3.01 -9.01
N ARG A 441 1.31 3.18 -9.53
CA ARG A 441 0.81 4.47 -10.04
C ARG A 441 0.20 5.37 -8.96
N PHE A 442 -0.09 4.83 -7.78
CA PHE A 442 -0.69 5.60 -6.69
C PHE A 442 0.36 6.37 -5.89
N LEU A 443 0.02 7.60 -5.53
CA LEU A 443 0.68 8.35 -4.47
C LEU A 443 -0.02 8.04 -3.14
N TYR A 444 0.75 7.52 -2.19
CA TYR A 444 0.23 7.07 -0.90
C TYR A 444 0.53 8.09 0.20
N ALA A 445 -0.49 8.40 1.01
CA ALA A 445 -0.33 9.13 2.26
C ALA A 445 -0.93 8.31 3.41
N LEU A 446 -0.11 8.01 4.42
CA LEU A 446 -0.51 7.29 5.63
C LEU A 446 -0.23 8.16 6.87
N PRO A 447 -0.88 9.33 7.00
CA PRO A 447 -0.56 10.28 8.05
C PRO A 447 -0.89 9.74 9.44
N ALA A 448 -0.18 10.26 10.45
CA ALA A 448 -0.47 9.94 11.84
C ALA A 448 -1.89 10.42 12.22
N SER A 449 -2.67 9.55 12.84
CA SER A 449 -4.04 9.89 13.26
C SER A 449 -4.03 10.87 14.44
N GLY A 450 -4.85 11.92 14.35
CA GLY A 450 -5.15 12.83 15.45
C GLY A 450 -6.12 12.25 16.50
N LEU A 451 -6.66 11.04 16.29
CA LEU A 451 -7.58 10.40 17.23
C LEU A 451 -6.94 10.25 18.63
N GLY A 452 -7.72 10.58 19.66
CA GLY A 452 -7.25 10.60 21.05
C GLY A 452 -6.45 11.86 21.45
N ARG A 453 -6.16 12.77 20.51
CA ARG A 453 -5.42 14.02 20.76
C ARG A 453 -6.19 15.28 20.33
N ARG A 454 -7.48 15.14 20.00
CA ARG A 454 -8.36 16.22 19.54
C ARG A 454 -8.78 17.11 20.71
N THR A 455 -8.85 18.40 20.43
CA THR A 455 -9.35 19.44 21.33
C THR A 455 -10.87 19.60 21.24
N HIS A 456 -11.49 19.24 20.11
CA HIS A 456 -12.91 19.44 19.80
C HIS A 456 -13.38 20.91 19.85
N ALA A 457 -12.44 21.86 19.94
CA ALA A 457 -12.70 23.28 20.10
C ALA A 457 -11.94 24.08 19.04
N THR A 458 -12.16 23.73 17.77
CA THR A 458 -11.53 24.38 16.62
C THR A 458 -12.51 25.32 15.91
N PRO A 459 -12.03 26.48 15.43
CA PRO A 459 -12.87 27.36 14.61
C PRO A 459 -13.18 26.68 13.27
N PRO A 460 -14.35 26.93 12.66
CA PRO A 460 -14.59 26.53 11.28
C PRO A 460 -13.67 27.29 10.31
N VAL A 461 -13.53 26.77 9.09
CA VAL A 461 -12.84 27.50 8.01
C VAL A 461 -13.52 28.86 7.81
N ALA A 462 -12.73 29.93 7.79
CA ALA A 462 -13.26 31.27 7.62
C ALA A 462 -13.94 31.42 6.24
N PRO A 463 -15.11 32.09 6.14
CA PRO A 463 -15.85 32.20 4.87
C PRO A 463 -15.02 32.74 3.70
N ALA A 464 -14.14 33.72 3.95
CA ALA A 464 -13.28 34.29 2.92
C ALA A 464 -12.26 33.29 2.35
N ILE A 465 -11.75 32.37 3.19
CA ILE A 465 -10.83 31.31 2.77
C ILE A 465 -11.58 30.30 1.89
N HIS A 466 -12.79 29.92 2.31
CA HIS A 466 -13.68 29.03 1.54
C HIS A 466 -14.05 29.62 0.17
N THR A 467 -14.52 30.87 0.13
CA THR A 467 -14.86 31.55 -1.13
C THR A 467 -13.65 31.67 -2.06
N THR A 468 -12.44 31.88 -1.52
CA THR A 468 -11.22 31.95 -2.34
C THR A 468 -10.89 30.59 -2.96
N TYR A 469 -11.00 29.51 -2.18
CA TYR A 469 -10.81 28.14 -2.68
C TYR A 469 -11.81 27.80 -3.78
N GLU A 470 -13.11 27.99 -3.52
CA GLU A 470 -14.17 27.74 -4.50
C GLU A 470 -13.98 28.53 -5.78
N ARG A 471 -13.72 29.85 -5.67
CA ARG A 471 -13.52 30.71 -6.84
C ARG A 471 -12.35 30.25 -7.69
N ASN A 472 -11.22 29.90 -7.08
CA ASN A 472 -10.02 29.53 -7.82
C ASN A 472 -10.16 28.15 -8.48
N ILE A 473 -10.76 27.16 -7.81
CA ILE A 473 -11.07 25.86 -8.44
C ILE A 473 -12.06 26.02 -9.59
N THR A 474 -13.11 26.82 -9.40
CA THR A 474 -14.08 27.13 -10.46
C THR A 474 -13.41 27.85 -11.64
N ALA A 475 -12.46 28.76 -11.40
CA ALA A 475 -11.70 29.39 -12.47
C ALA A 475 -10.89 28.37 -13.29
N LEU A 476 -10.24 27.40 -12.64
CA LEU A 476 -9.52 26.31 -13.33
C LEU A 476 -10.48 25.45 -14.18
N LEU A 477 -11.66 25.15 -13.66
CA LEU A 477 -12.70 24.42 -14.39
C LEU A 477 -13.23 25.17 -15.62
N HIS A 478 -13.18 26.51 -15.62
CA HIS A 478 -13.57 27.35 -16.75
C HIS A 478 -12.43 27.64 -17.73
N LEU A 479 -11.18 27.24 -17.44
CA LEU A 479 -10.07 27.44 -18.39
C LEU A 479 -10.39 26.78 -19.74
N PRO A 480 -10.19 27.49 -20.85
CA PRO A 480 -10.46 26.95 -22.18
C PRO A 480 -9.42 25.91 -22.57
N TYR A 481 -9.78 25.00 -23.47
CA TYR A 481 -8.82 24.16 -24.18
C TYR A 481 -7.97 25.01 -25.15
N SER A 482 -6.81 24.49 -25.54
CA SER A 482 -6.09 24.99 -26.70
C SER A 482 -6.79 24.49 -27.97
N SER A 483 -6.40 25.02 -29.13
CA SER A 483 -6.84 24.51 -30.43
C SER A 483 -5.63 24.13 -31.28
N ASP A 484 -5.76 23.07 -32.08
CA ASP A 484 -4.77 22.73 -33.10
C ASP A 484 -4.98 23.51 -34.42
N GLU A 485 -4.22 23.15 -35.46
CA GLU A 485 -4.31 23.79 -36.79
C GLU A 485 -5.66 23.58 -37.50
N TYR A 486 -6.46 22.61 -37.06
CA TYR A 486 -7.80 22.33 -37.57
C TYR A 486 -8.91 22.95 -36.70
N GLY A 487 -8.55 23.61 -35.60
CA GLY A 487 -9.49 24.17 -34.63
C GLY A 487 -10.01 23.16 -33.60
N GLU A 488 -9.48 21.92 -33.60
CA GLU A 488 -9.90 20.89 -32.67
C GLU A 488 -9.32 21.13 -31.28
N ALA A 489 -10.10 20.83 -30.25
CA ALA A 489 -9.72 21.06 -28.86
C ALA A 489 -8.51 20.19 -28.48
N THR A 490 -7.45 20.82 -27.98
CA THR A 490 -6.22 20.16 -27.54
C THR A 490 -5.74 20.69 -26.20
N ALA A 491 -4.78 19.99 -25.59
CA ALA A 491 -4.17 20.41 -24.35
C ALA A 491 -3.16 21.56 -24.57
N HIS A 492 -3.16 22.54 -23.67
CA HIS A 492 -2.05 23.48 -23.51
C HIS A 492 -0.78 22.72 -23.12
N MET A 493 0.30 22.95 -23.87
CA MET A 493 1.58 22.27 -23.64
C MET A 493 2.48 23.12 -22.74
N LEU A 494 2.56 22.76 -21.47
CA LEU A 494 3.54 23.31 -20.52
C LEU A 494 4.93 22.73 -20.83
N ARG A 495 5.97 23.52 -20.67
CA ARG A 495 7.35 23.11 -20.93
C ARG A 495 8.22 23.42 -19.74
N PHE A 496 9.06 22.46 -19.35
CA PHE A 496 10.12 22.75 -18.40
C PHE A 496 11.13 23.71 -19.02
N ASP A 497 11.50 24.73 -18.26
CA ASP A 497 12.69 25.51 -18.58
C ASP A 497 13.95 24.75 -18.19
N ALA A 498 15.12 25.35 -18.42
CA ALA A 498 16.40 24.73 -18.11
C ALA A 498 16.58 24.47 -16.60
N GLN A 499 16.03 25.30 -15.72
CA GLN A 499 16.19 25.17 -14.27
C GLN A 499 15.27 24.05 -13.72
N ALA A 500 14.02 24.02 -14.16
CA ALA A 500 13.07 22.96 -13.81
C ALA A 500 13.56 21.60 -14.30
N TYR A 501 14.10 21.53 -15.52
CA TYR A 501 14.67 20.30 -16.06
C TYR A 501 15.91 19.85 -15.26
N ALA A 502 16.82 20.77 -14.93
CA ALA A 502 17.99 20.45 -14.10
C ALA A 502 17.60 19.93 -12.71
N ALA A 503 16.59 20.55 -12.06
CA ALA A 503 16.10 20.09 -10.76
C ALA A 503 15.53 18.66 -10.82
N LEU A 504 14.76 18.34 -11.86
CA LEU A 504 14.26 16.98 -12.07
C LEU A 504 15.40 15.99 -12.34
N GLN A 505 16.40 16.38 -13.14
CA GLN A 505 17.58 15.53 -13.38
C GLN A 505 18.34 15.23 -12.08
N THR A 506 18.52 16.24 -11.22
CA THR A 506 19.13 16.04 -9.90
C THR A 506 18.32 15.05 -9.06
N PHE A 507 16.99 15.18 -9.03
CA PHE A 507 16.13 14.22 -8.34
C PHE A 507 16.25 12.80 -8.91
N GLN A 508 16.27 12.65 -10.24
CA GLN A 508 16.45 11.36 -10.90
C GLN A 508 17.80 10.72 -10.56
N GLN A 509 18.89 11.50 -10.58
CA GLN A 509 20.22 11.03 -10.21
C GLN A 509 20.31 10.62 -8.73
N GLN A 510 19.54 11.29 -7.86
CA GLN A 510 19.46 10.93 -6.45
C GLN A 510 18.70 9.63 -6.22
N ILE A 511 17.60 9.39 -6.94
CA ILE A 511 16.75 8.21 -6.71
C ILE A 511 17.24 6.95 -7.42
N GLU A 512 17.96 7.07 -8.55
CA GLU A 512 18.37 5.92 -9.36
C GLU A 512 19.12 4.82 -8.56
N PRO A 513 20.10 5.14 -7.67
CA PRO A 513 20.79 4.13 -6.88
C PRO A 513 19.88 3.39 -5.88
N HIS A 514 18.78 4.02 -5.45
CA HIS A 514 17.82 3.41 -4.54
C HIS A 514 16.96 2.35 -5.25
N LEU A 515 16.84 2.43 -6.57
CA LEU A 515 16.06 1.50 -7.41
C LEU A 515 16.82 0.20 -7.73
N ASP A 516 18.12 0.14 -7.46
CA ASP A 516 18.92 -1.08 -7.66
C ASP A 516 18.35 -2.24 -6.83
N ASP A 517 18.57 -3.50 -7.25
CA ASP A 517 18.12 -4.68 -6.51
C ASP A 517 18.64 -4.70 -5.05
N ALA A 518 19.82 -4.13 -4.81
CA ALA A 518 20.40 -3.96 -3.47
C ALA A 518 20.05 -2.62 -2.80
N GLY A 519 19.36 -1.72 -3.52
CA GLY A 519 18.88 -0.44 -3.02
C GLY A 519 17.70 -0.60 -2.05
N ASP A 520 17.49 0.40 -1.20
CA ASP A 520 16.40 0.42 -0.21
C ASP A 520 15.00 0.48 -0.86
N LEU A 521 14.88 0.99 -2.08
CA LEU A 521 13.64 0.97 -2.88
C LEU A 521 13.59 -0.17 -3.89
N GLY A 522 14.60 -1.06 -3.96
CA GLY A 522 14.67 -2.19 -4.90
C GLY A 522 13.44 -3.10 -4.87
N HIS A 523 12.88 -3.31 -3.67
CA HIS A 523 11.67 -4.12 -3.46
C HIS A 523 10.36 -3.42 -3.86
N MET A 524 10.39 -2.13 -4.18
CA MET A 524 9.22 -1.34 -4.60
C MET A 524 9.50 -0.51 -5.88
N THR A 525 10.39 -1.01 -6.74
CA THR A 525 10.78 -0.36 -8.01
C THR A 525 9.60 -0.03 -8.91
N ASP A 526 8.53 -0.84 -8.93
CA ASP A 526 7.30 -0.52 -9.67
C ASP A 526 6.70 0.83 -9.24
N TRP A 527 6.77 1.19 -7.96
CA TRP A 527 6.32 2.49 -7.47
C TRP A 527 7.39 3.56 -7.66
N ALA A 528 8.61 3.31 -7.17
CA ALA A 528 9.65 4.32 -7.10
C ALA A 528 10.11 4.82 -8.49
N SER A 529 10.12 3.95 -9.52
CA SER A 529 10.45 4.33 -10.90
C SER A 529 9.46 5.32 -11.54
N LYS A 530 8.25 5.48 -10.98
CA LYS A 530 7.21 6.38 -11.51
C LYS A 530 7.22 7.77 -10.86
N LEU A 531 8.06 7.98 -9.84
CA LEU A 531 8.09 9.23 -9.07
C LEU A 531 8.50 10.44 -9.91
N ALA A 532 9.43 10.29 -10.84
CA ALA A 532 9.85 11.39 -11.72
C ALA A 532 8.68 11.90 -12.60
N GLY A 533 7.90 10.97 -13.15
CA GLY A 533 6.68 11.29 -13.89
C GLY A 533 5.66 11.98 -12.97
N ALA A 534 5.35 11.39 -11.82
CA ALA A 534 4.41 11.97 -10.85
C ALA A 534 4.80 13.38 -10.39
N LEU A 535 6.10 13.63 -10.15
CA LEU A 535 6.62 14.95 -9.81
C LEU A 535 6.34 15.96 -10.91
N ALA A 536 6.59 15.61 -12.17
CA ALA A 536 6.28 16.48 -13.30
C ALA A 536 4.78 16.83 -13.38
N ARG A 537 3.90 15.87 -13.09
CA ARG A 537 2.45 16.11 -13.04
C ARG A 537 2.06 17.04 -11.91
N ILE A 538 2.57 16.80 -10.69
CA ILE A 538 2.30 17.66 -9.53
C ILE A 538 2.81 19.08 -9.80
N ALA A 539 4.04 19.24 -10.29
CA ALA A 539 4.61 20.53 -10.61
C ALA A 539 3.75 21.30 -11.63
N ALA A 540 3.25 20.62 -12.66
CA ALA A 540 2.32 21.20 -13.63
C ALA A 540 1.01 21.67 -13.00
N LEU A 541 0.41 20.85 -12.12
CA LEU A 541 -0.83 21.20 -11.41
C LEU A 541 -0.64 22.41 -10.49
N LEU A 542 0.46 22.45 -9.73
CA LEU A 542 0.77 23.56 -8.85
C LEU A 542 1.08 24.84 -9.63
N HIS A 543 1.77 24.73 -10.77
CA HIS A 543 2.04 25.84 -11.67
C HIS A 543 0.74 26.46 -12.21
N VAL A 544 -0.16 25.65 -12.75
CA VAL A 544 -1.45 26.12 -13.27
C VAL A 544 -2.32 26.72 -12.16
N ALA A 545 -2.27 26.15 -10.95
CA ALA A 545 -3.00 26.65 -9.80
C ALA A 545 -2.44 27.98 -9.24
N ALA A 546 -1.18 28.30 -9.51
CA ALA A 546 -0.54 29.53 -9.04
C ALA A 546 -0.95 30.76 -9.87
N GLY A 547 -1.38 30.57 -11.12
CA GLY A 547 -1.79 31.63 -12.05
C GLY A 547 -0.83 31.77 -13.22
#